data_AF-A0A7C2WBL3-F1
#
_entry.id   AF-A0A7C2WBL3-F1
#
_cell.length_a   1.000
_cell.length_b   1.000
_cell.length_c   1.000
_cell.angle_alpha   90.00
_cell.angle_beta   90.00
_cell.angle_gamma   90.00
#
_symmetry.space_group_name_H-M   'P 1'
#
loop_
_entity.id
_entity.type
_entity.pdbx_description
1 polymer ?
#
loop_
_entity_poly.entity_id
_entity_poly.type
_entity_poly.pdbx_seq_one_letter_code
_entity_poly.pdbx_strand_id
1 'polypeptide(L)'
;MGVVAENGFVSVNRREIELGVAPEDYLQQAIRENLQELARRRQLYRGGRPLPPLSERTVILVDDGVATGFTMLGAIAAVKDQQPGAIIVALPVAPPQAVRRLEEEVDRVEVILEPEHLDGVGAWYEDFHQVSDEEVLELLRKAREELARSTPLDDTSST
;
A
#
# COMPACT_ATOMS: atom_id res chain seq x y z
N MET A 1 3.09 -18.03 -0.82
CA MET A 1 2.45 -16.71 -0.83
C MET A 1 3.36 -15.71 -1.53
N GLY A 2 2.79 -14.64 -2.09
CA GLY A 2 3.51 -13.60 -2.81
C GLY A 2 2.72 -12.30 -2.92
N VAL A 3 3.35 -11.26 -3.48
CA VAL A 3 2.80 -9.92 -3.67
C VAL A 3 3.05 -9.49 -5.10
N VAL A 4 2.04 -8.84 -5.68
CA VAL A 4 2.12 -8.18 -6.97
C VAL A 4 1.77 -6.71 -6.77
N ALA A 5 2.60 -5.80 -7.25
CA ALA A 5 2.32 -4.36 -7.23
C ALA A 5 2.05 -3.81 -8.63
N GLU A 6 1.49 -2.59 -8.69
CA GLU A 6 1.07 -1.95 -9.94
C GLU A 6 2.20 -1.72 -10.96
N ASN A 7 3.45 -1.58 -10.49
CA ASN A 7 4.62 -1.42 -11.34
C ASN A 7 5.18 -2.75 -11.87
N GLY A 8 4.50 -3.87 -11.63
CA GLY A 8 4.97 -5.19 -12.01
C GLY A 8 5.96 -5.80 -11.02
N PHE A 9 6.16 -5.19 -9.83
CA PHE A 9 6.88 -5.84 -8.74
C PHE A 9 6.16 -7.13 -8.37
N VAL A 10 6.86 -8.25 -8.46
CA VAL A 10 6.38 -9.55 -8.02
C VAL A 10 7.38 -10.10 -7.01
N SER A 11 6.91 -10.35 -5.79
CA SER A 11 7.66 -11.06 -4.77
C SER A 11 6.96 -12.35 -4.44
N VAL A 12 7.68 -13.46 -4.41
CA VAL A 12 7.13 -14.79 -4.15
C VAL A 12 7.99 -15.48 -3.11
N ASN A 13 7.36 -16.25 -2.23
CA ASN A 13 8.08 -17.09 -1.28
C ASN A 13 8.80 -18.22 -2.04
N ARG A 14 10.08 -18.00 -2.34
CA ARG A 14 10.92 -18.92 -3.13
C ARG A 14 11.00 -20.32 -2.51
N ARG A 15 10.88 -20.42 -1.18
CA ARG A 15 10.90 -21.71 -0.46
C ARG A 15 9.67 -22.57 -0.78
N GLU A 16 8.50 -21.97 -1.01
CA GLU A 16 7.29 -22.72 -1.39
C GLU A 16 7.38 -23.24 -2.83
N ILE A 17 8.07 -22.51 -3.71
CA ILE A 17 8.36 -22.94 -5.09
C ILE A 17 9.35 -24.12 -5.05
N GLU A 18 10.44 -23.99 -4.29
CA GLU A 18 11.47 -25.04 -4.14
C GLU A 18 10.91 -26.34 -3.53
N LEU A 19 9.92 -26.23 -2.63
CA LEU A 19 9.24 -27.37 -2.03
C LEU A 19 8.13 -27.97 -2.93
N GLY A 20 7.89 -27.42 -4.12
CA GLY A 20 6.88 -27.90 -5.06
C GLY A 20 5.44 -27.69 -4.58
N VAL A 21 5.22 -26.82 -3.59
CA VAL A 21 3.90 -26.56 -2.99
C VAL A 21 3.04 -25.70 -3.93
N ALA A 22 3.68 -24.91 -4.80
CA ALA A 22 3.02 -24.11 -5.83
C ALA A 22 3.65 -24.39 -7.20
N PRO A 23 3.00 -25.18 -8.08
CA PRO A 23 3.44 -25.37 -9.45
C PRO A 23 3.55 -24.04 -10.21
N GLU A 24 4.50 -23.93 -11.14
CA GLU A 24 4.74 -22.71 -11.91
C GLU A 24 3.46 -22.20 -12.60
N ASP A 25 2.66 -23.10 -13.20
CA ASP A 25 1.41 -22.74 -13.86
C ASP A 25 0.38 -22.12 -12.91
N TYR A 26 0.31 -22.63 -11.67
CA TYR A 26 -0.53 -22.07 -10.62
C TYR A 26 -0.06 -20.68 -10.22
N LEU A 27 1.25 -20.48 -10.08
CA LEU A 27 1.82 -19.17 -9.77
C LEU A 27 1.54 -18.15 -10.88
N GLN A 28 1.76 -18.53 -12.14
CA GLN A 28 1.48 -17.67 -13.28
C GLN A 28 -0.01 -17.32 -13.40
N GLN A 29 -0.90 -18.27 -13.08
CA GLN A 29 -2.34 -17.99 -13.01
C GLN A 29 -2.67 -17.00 -11.90
N ALA A 30 -2.17 -17.21 -10.68
CA ALA A 30 -2.40 -16.30 -9.56
C ALA A 30 -1.88 -14.88 -9.85
N ILE A 31 -0.72 -14.74 -10.49
CA ILE A 31 -0.18 -13.43 -10.89
C ILE A 31 -1.13 -12.74 -11.88
N ARG A 32 -1.61 -13.46 -12.90
CA ARG A 32 -2.55 -12.89 -13.89
C ARG A 32 -3.85 -12.42 -13.24
N GLU A 33 -4.43 -13.23 -12.35
CA GLU A 33 -5.67 -12.90 -11.64
C GLU A 33 -5.48 -11.67 -10.74
N ASN A 34 -4.38 -11.58 -9.99
CA ASN A 34 -4.08 -10.43 -9.15
C ASN A 34 -3.82 -9.15 -9.96
N LEU A 35 -3.14 -9.24 -11.11
CA LEU A 35 -2.94 -8.10 -12.02
C LEU A 35 -4.27 -7.59 -12.60
N GLN A 36 -5.19 -8.50 -12.94
CA GLN A 36 -6.53 -8.14 -13.41
C GLN A 36 -7.32 -7.41 -12.31
N GLU A 37 -7.27 -7.90 -11.07
CA GLU A 37 -7.95 -7.25 -9.95
C GLU A 37 -7.34 -5.89 -9.61
N LEU A 38 -6.00 -5.77 -9.64
CA LEU A 38 -5.32 -4.47 -9.49
C LEU A 38 -5.77 -3.48 -10.56
N ALA A 39 -5.84 -3.91 -11.83
CA ALA A 39 -6.31 -3.06 -12.92
C ALA A 39 -7.78 -2.64 -12.73
N ARG A 40 -8.65 -3.56 -12.30
CA ARG A 40 -10.06 -3.28 -11.98
C ARG A 40 -10.18 -2.24 -10.86
N ARG A 41 -9.50 -2.45 -9.73
CA ARG A 41 -9.52 -1.53 -8.57
C ARG A 41 -8.92 -0.17 -8.91
N ARG A 42 -7.81 -0.14 -9.65
CA ARG A 42 -7.22 1.12 -10.15
C ARG A 42 -8.23 1.91 -10.96
N GLN A 43 -8.92 1.25 -11.90
CA GLN A 43 -9.94 1.90 -12.72
C GLN A 43 -11.12 2.37 -11.87
N LEU A 44 -11.57 1.55 -10.93
CA LEU A 44 -12.68 1.88 -10.05
C LEU A 44 -12.37 3.09 -9.14
N TYR A 45 -11.27 3.03 -8.40
CA TYR A 45 -10.93 4.02 -7.37
C TYR A 45 -10.40 5.33 -7.95
N ARG A 46 -9.57 5.26 -9.00
CA ARG A 46 -8.95 6.45 -9.62
C ARG A 46 -9.69 6.94 -10.86
N GLY A 47 -10.47 6.10 -11.55
CA GLY A 47 -11.20 6.50 -12.76
C GLY A 47 -10.26 6.96 -13.88
N GLY A 48 -9.10 6.31 -14.03
CA GLY A 48 -8.07 6.70 -14.99
C GLY A 48 -7.17 7.87 -14.56
N ARG A 49 -7.44 8.51 -13.41
CA ARG A 49 -6.55 9.58 -12.90
C ARG A 49 -5.19 9.02 -12.47
N PRO A 50 -4.08 9.70 -12.81
CA PRO A 50 -2.77 9.34 -12.30
C PRO A 50 -2.66 9.68 -10.80
N LEU A 51 -1.62 9.15 -10.17
CA LEU A 51 -1.18 9.66 -8.87
C LEU A 51 -0.73 11.13 -9.02
N PRO A 52 -0.83 11.95 -7.95
CA PRO A 52 -0.16 13.24 -7.94
C PRO A 52 1.36 13.06 -8.11
N PRO A 53 2.09 14.06 -8.62
CA PRO A 53 3.54 13.99 -8.71
C PRO A 53 4.16 13.74 -7.32
N LEU A 54 4.87 12.62 -7.18
CA LEU A 54 5.53 12.24 -5.94
C LEU A 54 6.99 12.71 -5.86
N SER A 55 7.57 13.11 -6.99
CA SER A 55 8.98 13.51 -7.08
C SER A 55 9.30 14.65 -6.10
N GLU A 56 10.42 14.50 -5.36
CA GLU A 56 10.88 15.44 -4.34
C GLU A 56 9.88 15.68 -3.18
N ARG A 57 8.80 14.88 -3.07
CA ARG A 57 7.85 14.96 -1.96
C ARG A 57 8.16 13.90 -0.90
N THR A 58 7.80 14.22 0.34
CA THR A 58 7.67 13.20 1.38
C THR A 58 6.36 12.44 1.17
N VAL A 59 6.46 11.13 0.97
CA VAL A 59 5.31 10.23 0.81
C VAL A 59 5.14 9.44 2.11
N ILE A 60 3.93 9.46 2.66
CA ILE A 60 3.57 8.66 3.82
C ILE A 60 2.69 7.51 3.35
N LEU A 61 3.18 6.27 3.50
CA LEU A 61 2.45 5.05 3.24
C LEU A 61 1.81 4.56 4.55
N VAL A 62 0.50 4.32 4.52
CA VAL A 62 -0.29 3.94 5.70
C VAL A 62 -1.07 2.66 5.39
N ASP A 63 -1.21 1.80 6.39
CA ASP A 63 -2.08 0.62 6.37
C ASP A 63 -2.68 0.39 7.76
N ASP A 64 -3.64 -0.52 7.90
CA ASP A 64 -4.22 -0.91 9.20
C ASP A 64 -3.24 -1.74 10.06
N GLY A 65 -2.30 -2.42 9.43
CA GLY A 65 -1.20 -3.11 10.07
C GLY A 65 -0.49 -4.01 9.08
N VAL A 66 0.64 -4.57 9.48
CA VAL A 66 1.36 -5.52 8.64
C VAL A 66 1.74 -6.76 9.42
N ALA A 67 1.41 -7.93 8.88
CA ALA A 67 1.88 -9.20 9.45
C ALA A 67 3.29 -9.55 8.96
N THR A 68 3.49 -9.54 7.64
CA THR A 68 4.77 -9.90 7.02
C THR A 68 5.47 -8.72 6.35
N GLY A 69 4.76 -7.63 6.07
CA GLY A 69 5.30 -6.46 5.38
C GLY A 69 5.45 -6.61 3.86
N PHE A 70 5.22 -7.79 3.26
CA PHE A 70 5.43 -7.96 1.81
C PHE A 70 4.52 -7.06 0.96
N THR A 71 3.27 -6.85 1.35
CA THR A 71 2.35 -5.97 0.62
C THR A 71 2.86 -4.53 0.63
N MET A 72 3.32 -4.08 1.80
CA MET A 72 3.91 -2.76 1.98
C MET A 72 5.21 -2.61 1.18
N LEU A 73 6.05 -3.65 1.09
CA LEU A 73 7.24 -3.65 0.20
C LEU A 73 6.87 -3.44 -1.27
N GLY A 74 5.78 -4.05 -1.74
CA GLY A 74 5.28 -3.82 -3.09
C GLY A 74 4.85 -2.36 -3.30
N ALA A 75 4.18 -1.75 -2.31
CA ALA A 75 3.81 -0.34 -2.35
C ALA A 75 5.03 0.59 -2.34
N ILE A 76 6.03 0.30 -1.50
CA ILE A 76 7.30 1.03 -1.43
C ILE A 76 8.00 0.99 -2.80
N ALA A 77 8.10 -0.19 -3.43
CA ALA A 77 8.71 -0.33 -4.75
C ALA A 77 8.00 0.54 -5.80
N ALA A 78 6.66 0.53 -5.82
CA ALA A 78 5.87 1.34 -6.76
C ALA A 78 6.01 2.85 -6.52
N VAL A 79 6.25 3.28 -5.28
CA VAL A 79 6.49 4.69 -4.94
C VAL A 79 7.92 5.11 -5.28
N LYS A 80 8.92 4.28 -5.01
CA LYS A 80 10.34 4.54 -5.31
C LYS A 80 10.59 4.86 -6.78
N ASP A 81 9.86 4.20 -7.69
CA ASP A 81 9.94 4.46 -9.14
C ASP A 81 9.61 5.91 -9.54
N GLN A 82 8.92 6.66 -8.66
CA GLN A 82 8.58 8.08 -8.88
C GLN A 82 9.55 9.05 -8.20
N GLN A 83 10.66 8.55 -7.64
CA GLN A 83 11.74 9.34 -7.05
C GLN A 83 11.27 10.36 -5.99
N PRO A 84 10.56 9.92 -4.94
CA PRO A 84 10.16 10.80 -3.84
C PRO A 84 11.38 11.33 -3.08
N GLY A 85 11.21 12.46 -2.40
CA GLY A 85 12.26 13.02 -1.55
C GLY A 85 12.45 12.24 -0.24
N ALA A 86 11.39 11.58 0.24
CA ALA A 86 11.43 10.63 1.36
C ALA A 86 10.20 9.72 1.34
N ILE A 87 10.33 8.52 1.89
CA ILE A 87 9.25 7.57 2.14
C ILE A 87 9.19 7.29 3.64
N ILE A 88 8.02 7.49 4.22
CA ILE A 88 7.71 7.14 5.62
C ILE A 88 6.61 6.09 5.59
N VAL A 89 6.78 4.99 6.33
CA VAL A 89 5.71 4.03 6.58
C VAL A 89 5.13 4.30 7.97
N ALA A 90 3.80 4.40 8.08
CA ALA A 90 3.12 4.61 9.36
C ALA A 90 2.06 3.53 9.59
N LEU A 91 2.15 2.81 10.71
CA LEU A 91 1.38 1.61 10.97
C LEU A 91 0.84 1.59 12.41
N PRO A 92 -0.43 1.21 12.63
CA PRO A 92 -0.94 0.96 13.97
C PRO A 92 -0.27 -0.25 14.64
N VAL A 93 -0.08 -1.35 13.91
CA VAL A 93 0.49 -2.58 14.48
C VAL A 93 1.37 -3.34 13.47
N ALA A 94 2.54 -3.79 13.91
CA ALA A 94 3.46 -4.59 13.11
C ALA A 94 4.42 -5.39 14.01
N PRO A 95 4.74 -6.67 13.73
CA PRO A 95 5.74 -7.36 14.52
C PRO A 95 7.15 -6.82 14.22
N PRO A 96 8.10 -6.85 15.18
CA PRO A 96 9.44 -6.27 15.01
C PRO A 96 10.20 -6.79 13.78
N GLN A 97 9.93 -8.03 13.35
CA GLN A 97 10.55 -8.58 12.14
C GLN A 97 10.06 -7.89 10.86
N ALA A 98 8.78 -7.54 10.79
CA ALA A 98 8.25 -6.80 9.65
C ALA A 98 8.77 -5.35 9.65
N VAL A 99 8.86 -4.72 10.83
CA VAL A 99 9.42 -3.36 10.98
C VAL A 99 10.85 -3.30 10.46
N ARG A 100 11.75 -4.16 10.95
CA ARG A 100 13.14 -4.20 10.48
C ARG A 100 13.27 -4.38 8.96
N ARG A 101 12.40 -5.23 8.38
CA ARG A 101 12.37 -5.44 6.93
C ARG A 101 11.96 -4.18 6.17
N LEU A 102 11.06 -3.38 6.71
CA LEU A 102 10.62 -2.13 6.09
C LEU A 102 11.65 -1.02 6.26
N GLU A 103 12.32 -0.94 7.42
CA GLU A 103 13.40 0.02 7.69
C GLU A 103 14.58 -0.10 6.73
N GLU A 104 14.85 -1.29 6.19
CA GLU A 104 15.86 -1.49 5.14
C GLU A 104 15.51 -0.78 3.82
N GLU A 105 14.24 -0.41 3.63
CA GLU A 105 13.70 0.03 2.35
C GLU A 105 13.18 1.47 2.36
N VAL A 106 13.01 2.11 3.51
CA VAL A 106 12.44 3.48 3.59
C VAL A 106 13.22 4.36 4.57
N ASP A 107 12.97 5.66 4.55
CA ASP A 107 13.67 6.61 5.41
C ASP A 107 13.26 6.44 6.89
N ARG A 108 11.98 6.15 7.14
CA ARG A 108 11.43 5.95 8.50
C ARG A 108 10.25 4.99 8.50
N VAL A 109 10.14 4.21 9.58
CA VAL A 109 8.97 3.41 9.91
C VAL A 109 8.47 3.85 11.28
N GLU A 110 7.20 4.24 11.36
CA GLU A 110 6.53 4.65 12.59
C GLU A 110 5.46 3.62 12.93
N VAL A 111 5.58 2.97 14.09
CA VAL A 111 4.64 1.94 14.52
C VAL A 111 4.13 2.24 15.92
N ILE A 112 2.81 2.14 16.15
CA ILE A 112 2.23 2.36 17.47
C ILE A 112 2.46 1.16 18.39
N LEU A 113 2.23 -0.06 17.89
CA LEU A 113 2.38 -1.31 18.64
C LEU A 113 3.24 -2.33 17.89
N GLU A 114 4.27 -2.86 18.58
CA GLU A 114 5.21 -3.85 18.04
C GLU A 114 5.19 -5.20 18.78
N PRO A 115 4.11 -5.99 18.67
CA PRO A 115 4.02 -7.27 19.38
C PRO A 115 4.99 -8.32 18.81
N GLU A 116 5.64 -9.10 19.67
CA GLU A 116 6.49 -10.23 19.22
C GLU A 116 5.69 -11.30 18.47
N HIS A 117 4.42 -11.48 18.85
CA HIS A 117 3.48 -12.40 18.23
C HIS A 117 2.28 -11.63 17.69
N LEU A 118 2.15 -11.63 16.36
CA LEU A 118 1.00 -11.09 15.66
C LEU A 118 0.18 -12.25 15.09
N ASP A 119 -0.91 -12.62 15.77
CA ASP A 119 -1.81 -13.69 15.30
C ASP A 119 -2.63 -13.28 14.05
N GLY A 120 -2.71 -11.98 13.81
CA GLY A 120 -3.36 -11.35 12.65
C GLY A 120 -3.64 -9.88 12.96
N VAL A 121 -3.69 -9.02 11.93
CA VAL A 121 -3.95 -7.58 12.12
C VAL A 121 -5.31 -7.36 12.79
N GLY A 122 -6.35 -8.06 12.34
CA GLY A 122 -7.71 -7.91 12.87
C GLY A 122 -7.89 -8.26 14.36
N ALA A 123 -6.95 -9.00 14.97
CA ALA A 123 -7.00 -9.28 16.41
C ALA A 123 -6.74 -8.04 17.29
N TRP A 124 -6.22 -6.96 16.69
CA TRP A 124 -5.88 -5.71 17.36
C TRP A 124 -6.96 -4.63 17.23
N TYR A 125 -8.09 -4.99 16.62
CA TYR A 125 -9.22 -4.10 16.37
C TYR A 125 -10.49 -4.69 16.97
N GLU A 126 -11.25 -3.85 17.70
CA GLU A 126 -12.57 -4.24 18.20
C GLU A 126 -13.58 -4.42 17.05
N ASP A 127 -13.47 -3.57 16.02
CA ASP A 127 -14.18 -3.67 14.76
C ASP A 127 -13.19 -3.79 13.61
N PHE A 128 -13.18 -4.95 12.95
CA PHE A 128 -12.37 -5.25 11.78
C PHE A 128 -13.26 -5.69 10.60
N HIS A 129 -14.37 -4.99 10.38
CA HIS A 129 -15.22 -5.24 9.22
C HIS A 129 -14.45 -5.04 7.91
N GLN A 130 -14.86 -5.79 6.90
CA GLN A 130 -14.29 -5.65 5.56
C GLN A 130 -14.80 -4.35 4.93
N VAL A 131 -13.86 -3.48 4.53
CA VAL A 131 -14.17 -2.25 3.80
C VAL A 131 -14.56 -2.58 2.36
N SER A 132 -15.74 -2.13 1.93
CA SER A 132 -16.25 -2.38 0.58
C SER A 132 -15.70 -1.40 -0.48
N ASP A 133 -15.86 -1.76 -1.76
CA ASP A 133 -15.53 -0.86 -2.87
C ASP A 133 -16.35 0.44 -2.78
N GLU A 134 -17.62 0.36 -2.37
CA GLU A 134 -18.50 1.51 -2.20
C GLU A 134 -18.01 2.47 -1.10
N GLU A 135 -17.55 1.91 0.02
CA GLU A 135 -17.00 2.69 1.14
C GLU A 135 -15.71 3.40 0.75
N VAL A 136 -14.80 2.70 0.05
CA VAL A 136 -13.57 3.31 -0.49
C VAL A 136 -13.91 4.47 -1.42
N LEU A 137 -14.86 4.28 -2.34
CA LEU A 137 -15.25 5.32 -3.29
C LEU A 137 -15.82 6.56 -2.58
N GLU A 138 -16.65 6.36 -1.56
CA GLU A 138 -17.23 7.45 -0.77
C GLU A 138 -16.16 8.22 0.02
N LEU A 139 -15.22 7.51 0.65
CA LEU A 139 -14.10 8.14 1.37
C LEU A 139 -13.18 8.92 0.42
N LEU A 140 -12.86 8.36 -0.74
CA LEU A 140 -12.06 9.04 -1.76
C LEU A 140 -12.77 10.28 -2.32
N ARG A 141 -14.11 10.26 -2.43
CA ARG A 141 -14.90 11.44 -2.81
C ARG A 141 -14.79 12.53 -1.75
N LYS A 142 -15.03 12.20 -0.47
CA LYS A 142 -14.93 13.14 0.66
C LYS A 142 -13.55 13.78 0.75
N ALA A 143 -12.48 12.98 0.67
CA ALA A 143 -11.10 13.46 0.73
C ALA A 143 -10.78 14.47 -0.40
N ARG A 144 -11.30 14.25 -1.61
CA ARG A 144 -11.12 15.19 -2.73
C ARG A 144 -11.85 16.51 -2.50
N GLU A 145 -13.05 16.47 -1.92
CA GLU A 145 -13.81 17.67 -1.58
C GLU A 145 -13.14 18.46 -0.47
N GLU A 146 -12.57 17.78 0.52
CA GLU A 146 -11.75 18.41 1.57
C GLU A 146 -10.51 19.07 0.98
N LEU A 147 -9.77 18.39 0.11
CA LEU A 147 -8.62 18.97 -0.56
C LEU A 147 -8.98 20.21 -1.40
N ALA A 148 -10.11 20.16 -2.13
CA ALA A 148 -10.60 21.29 -2.91
C ALA A 148 -10.98 22.49 -2.02
N ARG A 149 -11.54 22.25 -0.83
CA ARG A 149 -11.84 23.31 0.15
C ARG A 149 -10.60 23.86 0.87
N SER A 150 -9.55 23.04 0.96
CA SER A 150 -8.31 23.36 1.67
C SER A 150 -7.27 24.04 0.78
N THR A 151 -7.51 24.10 -0.52
CA THR A 151 -6.70 24.89 -1.45
C THR A 151 -7.12 26.36 -1.31
N PRO A 152 -6.25 27.28 -0.85
CA PRO A 152 -6.61 28.69 -0.76
C PRO A 152 -6.98 29.24 -2.15
N LEU A 153 -8.03 30.05 -2.20
CA LEU A 153 -8.22 31.02 -3.27
C LEU A 153 -7.09 32.06 -3.16
N ASP A 154 -6.00 31.87 -3.90
CA ASP A 154 -5.08 32.92 -4.34
C ASP A 154 -4.58 32.45 -5.72
N ASP A 155 -4.88 33.10 -6.84
CA ASP A 155 -4.64 34.52 -7.09
C ASP A 155 -5.71 35.10 -8.05
N THR A 156 -6.64 35.89 -7.49
CA THR A 156 -7.22 37.03 -8.19
C THR A 156 -6.84 38.27 -7.39
N SER A 157 -5.72 38.92 -7.71
CA SER A 157 -5.70 40.32 -8.20
C SER A 157 -4.31 40.98 -8.07
N SER A 158 -3.93 41.63 -9.17
CA SER A 158 -3.01 42.79 -9.28
C SER A 158 -1.50 42.47 -9.26
N THR A 159 -0.72 42.82 -10.29
CA THR A 159 -0.70 44.04 -11.13
C THR A 159 -0.13 43.77 -12.51
#